data_AF-A0A2U9CL46-F1
#
_entry.id   AF-A0A2U9CL46-F1
#
_cell.length_a   1.000
_cell.length_b   1.000
_cell.length_c   1.000
_cell.angle_alpha   90.00
_cell.angle_beta   90.00
_cell.angle_gamma   90.00
#
_symmetry.space_group_name_H-M   'P 1'
#
loop_
_entity.id
_entity.type
_entity.pdbx_description
1 polymer ?
#
loop_
_entity_poly.entity_id
_entity_poly.type
_entity_poly.pdbx_seq_one_letter_code
_entity_poly.pdbx_strand_id
1 'polypeptide(L)'
;MEDDAPVIYGLEFQARALTAQTAETDAIRFLVGTQSLKFDNQIHIIDFDDENNIINKNVLLHQAGEIWHIGASPADKAVLTTCYNKTSNSRVVSCAAVWRMPTDWETASHESPDDTAHNPQTLELLCHLDDSAHGNAACVLWEPMGDGKRVISLADNHALLWDLQESSTQATVSSTATLEGKGQLKFNAGKWSPHHNCSQLATANDTVIRGWDLRTMSHSTSWGHAFYLRVTLRRGMNHCK
;
A
#
# COMPACT_ATOMS: atom_id res chain seq x y z
N MET A 1 -26.73 23.86 -6.12
CA MET A 1 -26.14 22.89 -5.19
C MET A 1 -25.71 23.72 -4.00
N GLU A 2 -26.34 23.52 -2.86
CA GLU A 2 -25.80 24.05 -1.60
C GLU A 2 -24.44 23.36 -1.40
N ASP A 3 -23.39 24.13 -1.14
CA ASP A 3 -22.08 23.56 -0.82
C ASP A 3 -22.18 22.92 0.56
N ASP A 4 -22.28 21.59 0.62
CA ASP A 4 -22.23 20.86 1.87
C ASP A 4 -20.92 21.15 2.62
N ALA A 5 -21.03 21.34 3.93
CA ALA A 5 -19.86 21.63 4.75
C ALA A 5 -18.87 20.44 4.71
N PRO A 6 -17.55 20.70 4.63
CA PRO A 6 -16.56 19.64 4.59
C PRO A 6 -16.55 18.86 5.92
N VAL A 7 -16.51 17.52 5.82
CA VAL A 7 -16.34 16.65 6.98
C VAL A 7 -14.85 16.42 7.21
N ILE A 8 -14.41 16.60 8.45
CA ILE A 8 -13.01 16.55 8.83
C ILE A 8 -12.79 15.41 9.82
N TYR A 9 -11.90 14.48 9.46
CA TYR A 9 -11.40 13.45 10.36
C TYR A 9 -9.97 13.75 10.80
N GLY A 10 -9.77 13.91 12.10
CA GLY A 10 -8.45 14.18 12.70
C GLY A 10 -7.74 12.89 13.10
N LEU A 11 -6.43 12.83 12.84
CA LEU A 11 -5.57 11.72 13.24
C LEU A 11 -4.73 12.11 14.46
N GLU A 12 -4.58 11.17 15.39
CA GLU A 12 -3.75 11.35 16.58
C GLU A 12 -2.25 11.27 16.25
N PHE A 13 -1.89 10.44 15.27
CA PHE A 13 -0.53 10.25 14.81
C PHE A 13 -0.35 10.78 13.39
N GLN A 14 0.89 11.16 13.06
CA GLN A 14 1.25 11.51 11.70
C GLN A 14 0.97 10.34 10.76
N ALA A 15 0.37 10.62 9.61
CA ALA A 15 0.11 9.63 8.57
C ALA A 15 0.77 10.04 7.25
N ARG A 16 1.08 9.04 6.42
CA ARG A 16 1.70 9.23 5.09
C ARG A 16 1.06 8.39 4.01
N ALA A 17 0.49 7.23 4.38
CA ALA A 17 -0.15 6.34 3.44
C ALA A 17 -1.67 6.49 3.51
N LEU A 18 -2.30 6.63 2.34
CA LEU A 18 -3.75 6.64 2.16
C LEU A 18 -4.09 5.88 0.88
N THR A 19 -5.04 4.96 0.94
CA THR A 19 -5.59 4.28 -0.24
C THR A 19 -7.10 4.10 -0.10
N ALA A 20 -7.82 4.08 -1.22
CA ALA A 20 -9.18 3.54 -1.24
C ALA A 20 -9.13 2.02 -1.02
N GLN A 21 -10.17 1.44 -0.44
CA GLN A 21 -10.33 -0.01 -0.35
C GLN A 21 -10.98 -0.53 -1.63
N THR A 22 -10.16 -0.88 -2.62
CA THR A 22 -10.61 -1.16 -4.01
C THR A 22 -11.69 -2.23 -4.14
N ALA A 23 -11.65 -3.27 -3.30
CA ALA A 23 -12.63 -4.36 -3.33
C ALA A 23 -13.95 -4.03 -2.59
N GLU A 24 -14.04 -2.87 -1.92
CA GLU A 24 -15.30 -2.37 -1.37
C GLU A 24 -16.00 -1.53 -2.44
N THR A 25 -17.16 -2.01 -2.89
CA THR A 25 -17.95 -1.39 -3.97
C THR A 25 -19.20 -0.69 -3.46
N ASP A 26 -19.61 -0.98 -2.23
CA ASP A 26 -20.90 -0.58 -1.69
C ASP A 26 -20.78 0.60 -0.71
N ALA A 27 -19.55 0.96 -0.31
CA ALA A 27 -19.25 2.06 0.61
C ALA A 27 -18.04 2.89 0.16
N ILE A 28 -18.04 4.18 0.48
CA ILE A 28 -16.88 5.06 0.28
C ILE A 28 -15.90 4.84 1.43
N ARG A 29 -14.94 3.93 1.23
CA ARG A 29 -14.02 3.49 2.27
C ARG A 29 -12.55 3.75 1.95
N PHE A 30 -11.82 4.30 2.92
CA PHE A 30 -10.39 4.60 2.82
C PHE A 30 -9.59 3.99 3.97
N LEU A 31 -8.34 3.61 3.68
CA LEU A 31 -7.37 3.11 4.65
C LEU A 31 -6.25 4.14 4.86
N VAL A 32 -5.97 4.50 6.11
CA VAL A 32 -4.92 5.46 6.48
C VAL A 32 -3.89 4.80 7.40
N GLY A 33 -2.61 4.86 7.03
CA GLY A 33 -1.51 4.32 7.83
C GLY A 33 -0.74 5.40 8.58
N THR A 34 -0.50 5.17 9.88
CA THR A 34 0.26 6.07 10.74
C THR A 34 1.77 5.77 10.75
N GLN A 35 2.55 6.73 11.28
CA GLN A 35 4.01 6.74 11.34
C GLN A 35 4.51 7.22 12.72
N SER A 36 4.25 6.41 13.74
CA SER A 36 4.78 6.60 15.08
C SER A 36 6.06 5.80 15.29
N LEU A 37 7.08 6.48 15.84
CA LEU A 37 8.31 5.87 16.34
C LEU A 37 8.21 5.42 17.81
N LYS A 38 7.15 5.83 18.52
CA LYS A 38 7.01 5.66 19.98
C LYS A 38 5.91 4.69 20.37
N PHE A 39 4.89 4.55 19.53
CA PHE A 39 3.70 3.77 19.78
C PHE A 39 3.49 2.80 18.62
N ASP A 40 2.72 1.74 18.86
CA ASP A 40 2.28 0.86 17.78
C ASP A 40 1.56 1.69 16.70
N ASN A 41 1.86 1.37 15.44
CA ASN A 41 1.24 2.05 14.32
C ASN A 41 -0.17 1.51 14.12
N GLN A 42 -0.96 2.22 13.33
CA GLN A 42 -2.38 2.00 13.18
C GLN A 42 -2.79 2.12 11.72
N ILE A 43 -3.77 1.31 11.34
CA ILE A 43 -4.56 1.50 10.13
C ILE A 43 -5.94 1.99 10.53
N HIS A 44 -6.26 3.23 10.18
CA HIS A 44 -7.61 3.76 10.30
C HIS A 44 -8.40 3.37 9.05
N ILE A 45 -9.56 2.77 9.27
CA ILE A 45 -10.54 2.46 8.24
C ILE A 45 -11.62 3.51 8.37
N ILE A 46 -11.78 4.33 7.33
CA ILE A 46 -12.66 5.49 7.31
C ILE A 46 -13.79 5.18 6.36
N ASP A 47 -15.01 5.16 6.89
CA ASP A 47 -16.25 5.05 6.14
C ASP A 47 -16.91 6.41 6.04
N PHE A 48 -17.06 6.88 4.81
CA PHE A 48 -17.78 8.11 4.53
C PHE A 48 -19.17 7.80 4.02
N ASP A 49 -20.17 8.26 4.77
CA ASP A 49 -21.57 8.27 4.39
C ASP A 49 -21.87 9.63 3.74
N ASP A 50 -22.03 9.63 2.41
CA ASP A 50 -22.28 10.83 1.63
C ASP A 50 -23.73 11.33 1.71
N GLU A 51 -24.67 10.46 2.08
CA GLU A 51 -26.08 10.84 2.28
C GLU A 51 -26.26 11.64 3.57
N ASN A 52 -25.60 11.21 4.65
CA ASN A 52 -25.71 11.84 5.97
C ASN A 52 -24.56 12.81 6.27
N ASN A 53 -23.53 12.84 5.43
CA ASN A 53 -22.30 13.61 5.62
C ASN A 53 -21.58 13.26 6.95
N ILE A 54 -21.49 11.95 7.26
CA ILE A 54 -20.92 11.41 8.50
C ILE A 54 -19.69 10.55 8.18
N ILE A 55 -18.67 10.63 9.03
CA ILE A 55 -17.52 9.73 9.01
C ILE A 55 -17.61 8.75 10.17
N ASN A 56 -17.64 7.46 9.85
CA ASN A 56 -17.42 6.37 10.79
C ASN A 56 -15.96 5.89 10.70
N LYS A 57 -15.44 5.34 11.80
CA LYS A 57 -14.05 4.89 11.84
C LYS A 57 -13.88 3.57 12.57
N ASN A 58 -12.93 2.79 12.10
CA ASN A 58 -12.34 1.68 12.82
C ASN A 58 -10.81 1.81 12.85
N VAL A 59 -10.15 1.23 13.85
CA VAL A 59 -8.70 1.32 14.03
C VAL A 59 -8.13 -0.07 14.31
N LEU A 60 -7.25 -0.52 13.42
CA LEU A 60 -6.49 -1.75 13.58
C LEU A 60 -5.04 -1.45 13.92
N LEU A 61 -4.46 -2.19 14.86
CA LEU A 61 -3.04 -2.12 15.19
C LEU A 61 -2.19 -2.74 14.07
N HIS A 62 -1.10 -2.03 13.77
CA HIS A 62 0.00 -2.46 12.95
C HIS A 62 1.28 -2.38 13.78
N GLN A 63 1.64 -3.50 14.42
CA GLN A 63 2.76 -3.57 15.35
C GLN A 63 4.11 -3.77 14.64
N ALA A 64 4.10 -3.92 13.32
CA ALA A 64 5.31 -4.28 12.57
C ALA A 64 6.22 -3.08 12.29
N GLY A 65 5.69 -1.85 12.28
CA GLY A 65 6.48 -0.63 12.16
C GLY A 65 5.74 0.55 11.53
N GLU A 66 6.48 1.63 11.26
CA GLU A 66 5.91 2.85 10.63
C GLU A 66 5.41 2.54 9.23
N ILE A 67 4.20 2.94 8.87
CA ILE A 67 3.61 2.60 7.58
C ILE A 67 4.01 3.64 6.52
N TRP A 68 4.71 3.20 5.47
CA TRP A 68 5.19 4.05 4.38
C TRP A 68 4.37 3.93 3.10
N HIS A 69 3.75 2.77 2.90
CA HIS A 69 2.86 2.50 1.77
C HIS A 69 1.76 1.53 2.20
N ILE A 70 0.54 1.70 1.68
CA ILE A 70 -0.57 0.75 1.81
C ILE A 70 -1.11 0.48 0.41
N GLY A 71 -1.37 -0.78 0.09
CA GLY A 71 -2.16 -1.18 -1.08
C GLY A 71 -3.33 -2.06 -0.67
N ALA A 72 -4.56 -1.67 -1.01
CA ALA A 72 -5.73 -2.52 -0.80
C ALA A 72 -5.82 -3.58 -1.90
N SER A 73 -6.15 -4.82 -1.53
CA SER A 73 -6.41 -5.88 -2.50
C SER A 73 -7.60 -5.50 -3.40
N PRO A 74 -7.53 -5.79 -4.71
CA PRO A 74 -8.64 -5.57 -5.64
C PRO A 74 -9.71 -6.68 -5.57
N ALA A 75 -9.43 -7.80 -4.88
CA ALA A 75 -10.31 -8.98 -4.88
C ALA A 75 -10.91 -9.30 -3.51
N ASP A 76 -10.31 -8.85 -2.41
CA ASP A 76 -10.76 -9.12 -1.05
C ASP A 76 -10.58 -7.85 -0.20
N LYS A 77 -11.69 -7.26 0.26
CA LYS A 77 -11.65 -6.01 1.04
C LYS A 77 -10.91 -6.16 2.36
N ALA A 78 -10.86 -7.36 2.94
CA ALA A 78 -10.14 -7.63 4.18
C ALA A 78 -8.64 -7.80 3.97
N VAL A 79 -8.12 -7.81 2.73
CA VAL A 79 -6.69 -8.03 2.45
C VAL A 79 -6.02 -6.74 1.99
N LEU A 80 -4.85 -6.47 2.56
CA LEU A 80 -4.02 -5.33 2.18
C LEU A 80 -2.53 -5.67 2.21
N THR A 81 -1.73 -4.83 1.56
CA THR A 81 -0.27 -4.82 1.67
C THR A 81 0.19 -3.59 2.41
N THR A 82 1.28 -3.70 3.16
CA THR A 82 2.00 -2.53 3.69
C THR A 82 3.47 -2.62 3.34
N CYS A 83 4.09 -1.46 3.06
CA CYS A 83 5.53 -1.28 3.24
C CYS A 83 5.73 -0.53 4.55
N TYR A 84 6.62 -1.02 5.39
CA TYR A 84 6.81 -0.48 6.72
C TYR A 84 8.28 -0.46 7.13
N ASN A 85 8.64 0.51 7.96
CA ASN A 85 9.98 0.62 8.52
C ASN A 85 10.00 0.07 9.94
N LYS A 86 10.98 -0.80 10.22
CA LYS A 86 11.27 -1.28 11.56
C LYS A 86 12.72 -1.05 11.91
N THR A 87 13.00 -0.92 13.20
CA THR A 87 14.38 -0.86 13.70
C THR A 87 14.86 -2.28 14.00
N SER A 88 15.97 -2.68 13.38
CA SER A 88 16.66 -3.94 13.66
C SER A 88 18.16 -3.68 13.78
N ASN A 89 18.79 -4.14 14.86
CA ASN A 89 20.23 -3.97 15.11
C ASN A 89 20.71 -2.50 14.95
N SER A 90 19.94 -1.54 15.49
CA SER A 90 20.20 -0.08 15.37
C SER A 90 20.19 0.45 13.93
N ARG A 91 19.61 -0.29 12.97
CA ARG A 91 19.39 0.15 11.59
C ARG A 91 17.91 0.15 11.28
N VAL A 92 17.48 1.10 10.45
CA VAL A 92 16.14 1.11 9.88
C VAL A 92 16.13 0.19 8.66
N VAL A 93 15.20 -0.75 8.62
CA VAL A 93 14.98 -1.66 7.51
C VAL A 93 13.55 -1.45 7.00
N SER A 94 13.40 -1.35 5.69
CA SER A 94 12.09 -1.27 5.04
C SER A 94 11.67 -2.65 4.56
N CYS A 95 10.53 -3.11 5.09
CA CYS A 95 9.93 -4.41 4.80
C CYS A 95 8.61 -4.24 4.04
N ALA A 96 8.13 -5.31 3.44
CA ALA A 96 6.81 -5.41 2.85
C ALA A 96 6.10 -6.70 3.28
N ALA A 97 4.79 -6.64 3.47
CA ALA A 97 3.99 -7.80 3.84
C ALA A 97 2.53 -7.67 3.40
N VAL A 98 1.87 -8.82 3.29
CA VAL A 98 0.43 -8.97 3.06
C VAL A 98 -0.26 -9.28 4.38
N TRP A 99 -1.38 -8.63 4.64
CA TRP A 99 -2.12 -8.68 5.89
C TRP A 99 -3.60 -8.94 5.64
N ARG A 100 -4.26 -9.51 6.64
CA ARG A 100 -5.70 -9.69 6.71
C ARG A 100 -6.27 -8.93 7.90
N MET A 101 -7.39 -8.25 7.67
CA MET A 101 -8.20 -7.64 8.71
C MET A 101 -8.99 -8.74 9.46
N PRO A 102 -9.08 -8.68 10.79
CA PRO A 102 -9.85 -9.65 11.59
C PRO A 102 -11.32 -9.67 11.21
N THR A 103 -11.98 -10.82 11.08
CA THR A 103 -13.35 -10.94 10.54
C THR A 103 -14.44 -10.11 11.24
N ASP A 104 -14.23 -9.77 12.51
CA ASP A 104 -15.13 -8.99 13.37
C ASP A 104 -14.78 -7.48 13.39
N TRP A 105 -13.87 -7.05 12.52
CA TRP A 105 -13.46 -5.64 12.46
C TRP A 105 -14.63 -4.71 12.13
N GLU A 106 -15.59 -5.11 11.30
CA GLU A 106 -16.74 -4.24 10.93
C GLU A 106 -17.76 -4.06 12.08
N THR A 107 -17.83 -4.99 13.03
CA THR A 107 -18.82 -4.94 14.12
C THR A 107 -18.46 -3.99 15.25
N ALA A 108 -17.18 -3.64 15.42
CA ALA A 108 -16.73 -2.75 16.48
C ALA A 108 -17.19 -1.29 16.31
N SER A 109 -17.77 -0.91 15.17
CA SER A 109 -18.29 0.44 14.90
C SER A 109 -19.76 0.65 15.26
N HIS A 110 -20.51 -0.42 15.63
CA HIS A 110 -21.96 -0.36 15.84
C HIS A 110 -22.42 -0.51 17.30
N GLU A 111 -21.52 -0.72 18.25
CA GLU A 111 -21.89 -0.85 19.67
C GLU A 111 -21.80 0.50 20.41
N SER A 112 -22.82 0.74 21.24
CA SER A 112 -23.12 1.97 22.00
C SER A 112 -21.96 2.46 22.90
N PRO A 113 -21.99 3.73 23.37
CA PRO A 113 -20.88 4.41 24.05
C PRO A 113 -20.53 3.91 25.47
N ASP A 114 -20.97 2.73 25.88
CA ASP A 114 -20.70 2.20 27.23
C ASP A 114 -19.36 1.47 27.26
N ASP A 115 -18.30 2.26 27.42
CA ASP A 115 -17.20 2.09 28.38
C ASP A 115 -16.72 0.65 28.71
N THR A 116 -16.48 -0.17 27.68
CA THR A 116 -15.59 -1.33 27.81
C THR A 116 -14.42 -1.14 26.86
N ALA A 117 -13.21 -1.13 27.43
CA ALA A 117 -11.94 -1.00 26.74
C ALA A 117 -11.83 -2.05 25.61
N HIS A 118 -12.31 -1.71 24.42
CA HIS A 118 -12.11 -2.50 23.23
C HIS A 118 -10.64 -2.37 22.90
N ASN A 119 -9.88 -3.39 23.28
CA ASN A 119 -8.47 -3.47 22.93
C ASN A 119 -8.40 -3.45 21.40
N PRO A 120 -7.67 -2.50 20.78
CA PRO A 120 -7.69 -2.36 19.33
C PRO A 120 -7.20 -3.67 18.69
N GLN A 121 -7.99 -4.15 17.74
CA GLN A 121 -7.70 -5.41 17.04
C GLN A 121 -6.42 -5.29 16.24
N THR A 122 -5.69 -6.38 16.05
CA THR A 122 -4.41 -6.40 15.33
C THR A 122 -4.56 -7.07 13.98
N LEU A 123 -3.86 -6.55 12.97
CA LEU A 123 -3.79 -7.18 11.65
C LEU A 123 -3.15 -8.57 11.72
N GLU A 124 -3.72 -9.52 11.00
CA GLU A 124 -3.16 -10.85 10.82
C GLU A 124 -2.15 -10.83 9.68
N LEU A 125 -0.92 -11.28 9.95
CA LEU A 125 0.10 -11.42 8.91
C LEU A 125 -0.21 -12.65 8.04
N LEU A 126 -0.40 -12.45 6.73
CA LEU A 126 -0.54 -13.54 5.78
C LEU A 126 0.83 -14.01 5.29
N CYS A 127 1.64 -13.11 4.74
CA CYS A 127 2.97 -13.44 4.27
C CYS A 127 3.90 -12.21 4.20
N HIS A 128 5.20 -12.46 4.31
CA HIS A 128 6.21 -11.45 4.01
C HIS A 128 6.50 -11.40 2.51
N LEU A 129 6.70 -10.19 2.00
CA LEU A 129 7.21 -9.89 0.66
C LEU A 129 8.66 -9.40 0.75
N ASP A 130 9.40 -9.98 1.71
CA ASP A 130 10.77 -9.61 1.99
C ASP A 130 11.69 -10.64 1.34
N ASP A 131 12.44 -10.23 0.32
CA ASP A 131 13.64 -10.94 -0.09
C ASP A 131 14.85 -10.15 0.37
N SER A 132 15.55 -10.69 1.37
CA SER A 132 16.76 -10.10 1.94
C SER A 132 17.85 -9.78 0.90
N ALA A 133 17.78 -10.37 -0.30
CA ALA A 133 18.70 -10.11 -1.40
C ALA A 133 18.45 -8.80 -2.16
N HIS A 134 17.23 -8.23 -2.10
CA HIS A 134 16.79 -7.18 -3.05
C HIS A 134 16.60 -5.79 -2.42
N GLY A 135 17.05 -5.61 -1.18
CA GLY A 135 17.15 -4.30 -0.54
C GLY A 135 15.86 -3.81 0.13
N ASN A 136 15.74 -2.49 0.28
CA ASN A 136 14.66 -1.86 1.04
C ASN A 136 13.39 -1.67 0.19
N ALA A 137 12.26 -2.22 0.65
CA ALA A 137 10.96 -2.09 -0.03
C ALA A 137 10.41 -0.66 0.03
N ALA A 138 10.10 -0.09 -1.14
CA ALA A 138 9.55 1.26 -1.28
C ALA A 138 8.02 1.27 -1.46
N CYS A 139 7.48 0.34 -2.26
CA CYS A 139 6.04 0.19 -2.45
C CYS A 139 5.67 -1.21 -2.94
N VAL A 140 4.40 -1.60 -2.72
CA VAL A 140 3.79 -2.82 -3.26
C VAL A 140 2.60 -2.44 -4.13
N LEU A 141 2.50 -3.02 -5.32
CA LEU A 141 1.47 -2.76 -6.32
C LEU A 141 0.69 -4.04 -6.57
N TRP A 142 -0.62 -4.01 -6.32
CA TRP A 142 -1.50 -5.11 -6.70
C TRP A 142 -1.68 -5.18 -8.21
N GLU A 143 -1.80 -6.40 -8.74
CA GLU A 143 -2.30 -6.58 -10.11
C GLU A 143 -3.72 -5.98 -10.19
N PRO A 144 -3.95 -4.98 -11.05
CA PRO A 144 -5.25 -4.33 -11.14
C PRO A 144 -6.29 -5.30 -11.72
N MET A 145 -7.49 -5.30 -11.13
CA MET A 145 -8.62 -6.14 -11.56
C MET A 145 -8.32 -7.66 -11.58
N GLY A 146 -7.26 -8.08 -10.89
CA GLY A 146 -6.88 -9.49 -10.77
C GLY A 146 -7.66 -10.21 -9.65
N ASP A 147 -7.36 -11.49 -9.46
CA ASP A 147 -7.94 -12.35 -8.43
C ASP A 147 -7.27 -12.18 -7.05
N GLY A 148 -6.47 -11.12 -6.87
CA GLY A 148 -5.76 -10.85 -5.62
C GLY A 148 -4.60 -11.80 -5.35
N LYS A 149 -4.08 -12.50 -6.37
CA LYS A 149 -2.95 -13.43 -6.18
C LYS A 149 -1.60 -12.90 -6.65
N ARG A 150 -1.55 -11.71 -7.26
CA ARG A 150 -0.30 -11.17 -7.81
C ARG A 150 -0.03 -9.75 -7.33
N VAL A 151 1.21 -9.53 -6.92
CA VAL A 151 1.71 -8.22 -6.49
C VAL A 151 3.12 -7.99 -7.02
N ILE A 152 3.48 -6.73 -7.23
CA ILE A 152 4.85 -6.30 -7.51
C ILE A 152 5.37 -5.50 -6.33
N SER A 153 6.50 -5.89 -5.75
CA SER A 153 7.24 -5.03 -4.82
C SER A 153 8.37 -4.32 -5.55
N LEU A 154 8.51 -3.01 -5.31
CA LEU A 154 9.69 -2.24 -5.72
C LEU A 154 10.61 -2.12 -4.51
N ALA A 155 11.81 -2.69 -4.61
CA ALA A 155 12.81 -2.67 -3.54
C ALA A 155 14.16 -2.22 -4.12
N ASP A 156 14.68 -1.09 -3.63
CA ASP A 156 15.84 -0.40 -4.21
C ASP A 156 15.81 -0.38 -5.76
N ASN A 157 16.70 -1.08 -6.45
CA ASN A 157 16.76 -1.17 -7.92
C ASN A 157 16.04 -2.40 -8.52
N HIS A 158 15.26 -3.13 -7.73
CA HIS A 158 14.59 -4.36 -8.12
C HIS A 158 13.06 -4.21 -8.12
N ALA A 159 12.42 -4.78 -9.15
CA ALA A 159 10.99 -5.01 -9.20
C ALA A 159 10.76 -6.52 -9.18
N LEU A 160 10.06 -7.00 -8.16
CA LEU A 160 9.81 -8.42 -7.91
C LEU A 160 8.33 -8.69 -8.12
N LEU A 161 7.98 -9.55 -9.06
CA LEU A 161 6.63 -10.07 -9.21
C LEU A 161 6.46 -11.29 -8.32
N TRP A 162 5.44 -11.25 -7.48
CA TRP A 162 5.12 -12.29 -6.51
C TRP A 162 3.81 -12.94 -6.87
N ASP A 163 3.78 -14.26 -6.74
CA ASP A 163 2.56 -15.05 -6.67
C ASP A 163 2.24 -15.34 -5.19
N LEU A 164 1.06 -14.93 -4.77
CA LEU A 164 0.51 -15.16 -3.44
C LEU A 164 -0.25 -16.49 -3.44
N GLN A 165 0.03 -17.29 -2.42
CA GLN A 165 -0.54 -18.62 -2.27
C GLN A 165 -1.58 -18.58 -1.14
N GLU A 166 -2.84 -18.80 -1.47
CA GLU A 166 -3.98 -18.62 -0.55
C GLU A 166 -3.89 -19.46 0.74
N SER A 167 -3.28 -20.66 0.65
CA SER A 167 -3.11 -21.58 1.78
C SER A 167 -1.70 -21.58 2.38
N SER A 168 -0.85 -20.62 2.01
CA SER A 168 0.55 -20.58 2.45
C SER A 168 0.87 -19.25 3.10
N THR A 169 1.72 -19.29 4.12
CA THR A 169 2.31 -18.09 4.73
C THR A 169 3.49 -17.54 3.93
N GLN A 170 3.75 -18.12 2.74
CA GLN A 170 4.85 -17.75 1.87
C GLN A 170 4.32 -17.25 0.52
N ALA A 171 4.95 -16.19 0.02
CA ALA A 171 4.83 -15.75 -1.36
C ALA A 171 6.05 -16.21 -2.16
N THR A 172 5.87 -16.49 -3.46
CA THR A 172 6.96 -16.91 -4.34
C THR A 172 7.27 -15.83 -5.36
N VAL A 173 8.55 -15.46 -5.51
CA VAL A 173 8.98 -14.58 -6.60
C VAL A 173 8.90 -15.37 -7.90
N SER A 174 8.02 -14.95 -8.81
CA SER A 174 7.87 -15.56 -10.13
C SER A 174 8.83 -14.97 -11.16
N SER A 175 9.13 -13.68 -11.02
CA SER A 175 10.09 -13.01 -11.90
C SER A 175 10.63 -11.72 -11.27
N THR A 176 11.84 -11.33 -11.69
CA THR A 176 12.54 -10.14 -11.18
C THR A 176 13.03 -9.31 -12.35
N ALA A 177 12.84 -7.99 -12.28
CA ALA A 177 13.48 -7.03 -13.14
C ALA A 177 14.45 -6.16 -12.33
N THR A 178 15.64 -5.95 -12.87
CA THR A 178 16.67 -5.14 -12.23
C THR A 178 16.94 -3.90 -13.08
N LEU A 179 16.95 -2.75 -12.42
CA LEU A 179 17.36 -1.51 -13.02
C LEU A 179 18.89 -1.46 -13.11
N GLU A 180 19.39 -1.59 -14.34
CA GLU A 180 20.82 -1.51 -14.64
C GLU A 180 21.27 -0.08 -14.94
N GLY A 181 22.48 0.26 -14.49
CA GLY A 181 23.15 1.51 -14.80
C GLY A 181 24.23 1.86 -13.78
N LYS A 182 24.85 3.03 -13.97
CA LYS A 182 25.89 3.51 -13.05
C LYS A 182 25.26 4.23 -11.86
N GLY A 183 25.79 3.98 -10.65
CA GLY A 183 25.37 4.64 -9.41
C GLY A 183 24.39 3.81 -8.58
N GLN A 184 23.91 4.40 -7.48
CA GLN A 184 22.88 3.79 -6.62
C GLN A 184 21.50 4.13 -7.16
N LEU A 185 21.04 3.37 -8.15
CA LEU A 185 19.72 3.55 -8.72
C LEU A 185 18.66 2.99 -7.77
N LYS A 186 17.50 3.65 -7.69
CA LYS A 186 16.35 3.17 -6.93
C LYS A 186 15.05 3.50 -7.64
N PHE A 187 14.08 2.60 -7.57
CA PHE A 187 12.73 2.89 -7.96
C PHE A 187 12.09 3.81 -6.92
N ASN A 188 11.52 4.91 -7.40
CA ASN A 188 10.82 5.89 -6.56
C ASN A 188 9.31 5.62 -6.52
N ALA A 189 8.78 5.07 -7.61
CA ALA A 189 7.37 4.72 -7.76
C ALA A 189 7.18 3.76 -8.93
N GLY A 190 6.05 3.07 -8.95
CA GLY A 190 5.58 2.38 -10.14
C GLY A 190 4.06 2.29 -10.20
N LYS A 191 3.56 1.96 -11.38
CA LYS A 191 2.15 1.69 -11.64
C LYS A 191 2.02 0.56 -12.64
N TRP A 192 1.18 -0.40 -12.29
CA TRP A 192 0.77 -1.46 -13.18
C TRP A 192 -0.22 -0.90 -14.22
N SER A 193 -0.06 -1.27 -15.49
CA SER A 193 -1.05 -0.99 -16.54
C SER A 193 -2.26 -1.92 -16.39
N PRO A 194 -3.49 -1.41 -16.24
CA PRO A 194 -4.69 -2.26 -16.25
C PRO A 194 -5.05 -2.77 -17.66
N HIS A 195 -4.34 -2.33 -18.69
CA HIS A 195 -4.57 -2.73 -20.07
C HIS A 195 -3.71 -3.93 -20.46
N HIS A 196 -4.04 -4.53 -21.61
CA HIS A 196 -3.26 -5.61 -22.23
C HIS A 196 -2.98 -6.77 -21.25
N ASN A 197 -4.03 -7.25 -20.58
CA ASN A 197 -3.98 -8.34 -19.61
C ASN A 197 -2.94 -8.11 -18.51
N CYS A 198 -2.81 -6.87 -18.04
CA CYS A 198 -1.92 -6.51 -16.95
C CYS A 198 -0.47 -6.96 -17.24
N SER A 199 0.00 -6.84 -18.49
CA SER A 199 1.33 -7.31 -18.89
C SER A 199 2.41 -6.22 -18.84
N GLN A 200 2.09 -5.02 -18.35
CA GLN A 200 3.01 -3.89 -18.38
C GLN A 200 3.11 -3.18 -17.03
N LEU A 201 4.32 -2.79 -16.66
CA LEU A 201 4.62 -1.96 -15.50
C LEU A 201 5.34 -0.69 -15.97
N ALA A 202 4.91 0.46 -15.45
CA ALA A 202 5.66 1.71 -15.56
C ALA A 202 6.37 1.98 -14.23
N THR A 203 7.66 2.30 -14.25
CA THR A 203 8.40 2.74 -13.07
C THR A 203 9.08 4.08 -13.28
N ALA A 204 9.26 4.82 -12.19
CA ALA A 204 10.02 6.05 -12.17
C ALA A 204 11.27 5.86 -11.31
N ASN A 205 12.41 6.30 -11.82
CA ASN A 205 13.63 6.52 -11.03
C ASN A 205 14.24 7.86 -11.43
N ASP A 206 14.73 8.61 -10.45
CA ASP A 206 15.28 9.95 -10.62
C ASP A 206 14.46 10.85 -11.55
N THR A 207 14.91 11.00 -12.79
CA THR A 207 14.32 11.86 -13.84
C THR A 207 13.78 11.07 -15.03
N VAL A 208 13.69 9.74 -14.94
CA VAL A 208 13.35 8.85 -16.05
C VAL A 208 12.17 7.94 -15.69
N ILE A 209 11.22 7.84 -16.63
CA ILE A 209 10.13 6.86 -16.59
C ILE A 209 10.48 5.72 -17.54
N ARG A 210 10.30 4.47 -17.09
CA ARG A 210 10.56 3.25 -17.87
C ARG A 210 9.32 2.38 -17.95
N GLY A 211 9.17 1.70 -19.08
CA GLY A 211 8.22 0.61 -19.27
C GLY A 211 8.90 -0.75 -19.12
N TRP A 212 8.17 -1.71 -18.56
CA TRP A 212 8.59 -3.10 -18.41
C TRP A 212 7.50 -3.99 -18.95
N ASP A 213 7.87 -5.01 -19.72
CA ASP A 213 6.97 -6.12 -20.07
C ASP A 213 7.10 -7.19 -18.99
N LEU A 214 6.01 -7.46 -18.27
CA LEU A 214 6.00 -8.38 -17.14
C LEU A 214 6.07 -9.86 -17.57
N ARG A 215 5.82 -10.17 -18.84
CA ARG A 215 5.92 -11.55 -19.36
C ARG A 215 7.37 -11.97 -19.55
N THR A 216 8.22 -11.02 -19.92
CA THR A 216 9.65 -11.23 -20.18
C THR A 216 10.54 -10.64 -19.08
N MET A 217 9.97 -9.82 -18.20
CA MET A 217 10.67 -8.93 -17.27
C MET A 217 11.78 -8.11 -17.93
N SER A 218 11.59 -7.75 -19.20
CA SER A 218 12.52 -6.95 -19.95
C SER A 218 12.00 -5.54 -20.16
N HIS A 219 12.94 -4.60 -20.29
CA HIS A 219 12.63 -3.21 -20.55
C HIS A 219 11.94 -3.04 -21.91
N SER A 220 10.70 -2.55 -21.89
CA SER A 220 9.95 -2.19 -23.10
C SER A 220 10.16 -0.70 -23.34
N THR A 221 11.11 -0.38 -24.22
CA THR A 221 11.45 0.95 -24.79
C THR A 221 11.37 2.14 -23.81
N SER A 222 12.51 2.77 -23.53
CA SER A 222 12.54 4.03 -22.75
C SER A 222 11.94 5.14 -23.60
N TRP A 223 10.76 5.63 -23.20
CA TRP A 223 10.14 6.79 -23.83
C TRP A 223 10.89 8.05 -23.38
N GLY A 224 11.97 8.36 -24.09
CA GLY A 224 12.90 9.43 -23.75
C GLY A 224 12.33 10.84 -23.88
N HIS A 225 11.17 11.05 -24.51
CA HIS A 225 10.55 12.36 -24.61
C HIS A 225 9.01 12.24 -24.68
N ALA A 226 8.35 12.94 -23.76
CA ALA A 226 6.96 13.38 -23.79
C ALA A 226 5.84 12.32 -23.91
N PHE A 227 5.34 11.87 -22.76
CA PHE A 227 3.90 11.90 -22.48
C PHE A 227 3.71 12.30 -21.02
N TYR A 228 2.89 13.32 -20.77
CA TYR A 228 2.32 13.60 -19.45
C TYR A 228 1.42 12.41 -19.09
N LEU A 229 2.00 11.32 -18.59
CA LEU A 229 1.24 10.38 -17.81
C LEU A 229 0.84 11.16 -16.56
N ARG A 230 -0.46 11.36 -16.36
CA ARG A 230 -1.00 11.96 -15.12
C ARG A 230 -0.78 10.95 -13.99
N VAL A 231 0.48 10.78 -13.59
CA VAL A 231 0.82 10.13 -12.34
C VAL A 231 0.35 11.10 -11.28
N THR A 232 -0.69 10.74 -10.54
CA THR A 232 -0.99 11.38 -9.26
C THR A 232 0.14 10.99 -8.31
N LEU A 233 1.31 11.60 -8.50
CA LEU A 233 2.38 11.62 -7.53
C LEU A 233 1.82 12.43 -6.35
N ARG A 234 1.41 11.75 -5.28
CA ARG A 234 1.31 12.40 -3.97
C ARG A 234 2.73 12.76 -3.50
N ARG A 235 3.31 13.78 -4.11
CA ARG A 235 4.32 14.63 -3.47
C ARG A 235 3.55 15.74 -2.79
N GLY A 236 3.42 15.66 -1.48
CA GLY A 236 2.79 16.72 -0.71
C GLY A 236 2.80 16.43 0.78
N MET A 237 3.95 16.66 1.41
CA MET A 237 4.07 17.34 2.72
C MET A 237 5.56 17.49 3.02
N ASN A 238 6.19 18.43 2.32
CA ASN A 238 7.40 19.06 2.81
C ASN A 238 6.97 20.33 3.55
N HIS A 239 7.22 20.33 4.87
CA HIS A 239 7.53 21.50 5.69
C HIS A 239 6.54 22.68 5.64
N CYS A 240 5.61 22.70 6.58
CA CYS A 240 5.28 23.96 7.26
C CYS A 240 5.95 23.91 8.64
N LYS A 241 6.93 24.78 8.85
CA LYS A 241 7.25 25.31 10.17
C LYS A 241 6.21 26.38 10.51
#